data_AF-A0AA86MVU5-F1
#
_entry.id   AF-A0AA86MVU5-F1
#
_cell.length_a   1.000
_cell.length_b   1.000
_cell.length_c   1.000
_cell.angle_alpha   90.00
_cell.angle_beta   90.00
_cell.angle_gamma   90.00
#
_symmetry.space_group_name_H-M   'P 1'
#
loop_
_entity.id
_entity.type
_entity.pdbx_description
1 polymer ?
#
loop_
_entity_poly.entity_id
_entity_poly.type
_entity_poly.pdbx_seq_one_letter_code
_entity_poly.pdbx_strand_id
1 'polypeptide(L)'
;MSKIQSPSTPTFSFGLLLIAVAAWFVQPVHGGPIDPGAHPFPEAAQAVHEAEHAVDQAWETYHKAALGGTIASPAVQAEIEQHLHEARALVPQARSAAERGDTRQVQRLVDAITIHTDAAIMGSREHKR
;
A
#
# COMPACT_ATOMS: atom_id res chain seq x y z
N MET A 1 41.12 2.95 -45.72
CA MET A 1 39.75 2.39 -45.78
C MET A 1 39.27 2.19 -44.35
N SER A 2 38.45 3.10 -43.82
CA SER A 2 37.85 2.97 -42.49
C SER A 2 36.35 3.11 -42.60
N LYS A 3 35.64 2.03 -42.28
CA LYS A 3 34.17 2.00 -42.14
C LYS A 3 33.80 2.71 -40.84
N ILE A 4 32.85 3.64 -40.94
CA ILE A 4 32.21 4.32 -39.81
C ILE A 4 31.16 3.35 -39.26
N GLN A 5 31.32 2.98 -37.99
CA GLN A 5 30.45 2.07 -37.25
C GLN A 5 29.46 2.91 -36.41
N SER A 6 28.16 2.72 -36.64
CA SER A 6 27.09 3.39 -35.89
C SER A 6 27.00 2.90 -34.44
N PRO A 7 26.67 3.75 -33.46
CA PRO A 7 26.48 3.32 -32.08
C PRO A 7 25.09 2.69 -31.86
N SER A 8 25.09 1.48 -31.30
CA SER A 8 23.92 0.74 -30.82
C SER A 8 23.44 1.28 -29.46
N THR A 9 22.14 1.52 -29.32
CA THR A 9 21.46 1.84 -28.06
C THR A 9 21.36 0.60 -27.14
N PRO A 10 21.67 0.70 -25.84
CA PRO A 10 21.45 -0.41 -24.90
C PRO A 10 20.00 -0.49 -24.41
N THR A 11 19.34 -1.59 -24.73
CA THR A 11 18.09 -2.04 -24.13
C THR A 11 18.38 -2.59 -22.72
N PHE A 12 17.95 -1.91 -21.67
CA PHE A 12 18.08 -2.40 -20.29
C PHE A 12 16.90 -3.30 -19.93
N SER A 13 17.09 -4.61 -20.08
CA SER A 13 16.25 -5.64 -19.50
C SER A 13 16.51 -5.72 -17.99
N PHE A 14 15.53 -5.34 -17.16
CA PHE A 14 15.58 -5.58 -15.72
C PHE A 14 15.32 -7.07 -15.45
N GLY A 15 16.42 -7.83 -15.41
CA GLY A 15 16.43 -9.19 -14.90
C GLY A 15 16.22 -9.21 -13.39
N LEU A 16 15.24 -10.01 -12.97
CA LEU A 16 14.93 -10.41 -11.61
C LEU A 16 16.18 -10.92 -10.88
N LEU A 17 16.72 -10.14 -9.93
CA LEU A 17 17.80 -10.58 -9.03
C LEU A 17 17.19 -10.92 -7.66
N LEU A 18 16.90 -12.20 -7.45
CA LEU A 18 16.58 -12.76 -6.13
C LEU A 18 17.88 -12.88 -5.33
N ILE A 19 18.14 -11.93 -4.43
CA ILE A 19 19.21 -12.05 -3.44
C ILE A 19 18.69 -12.86 -2.25
N ALA A 20 19.20 -14.08 -2.12
CA ALA A 20 19.12 -14.87 -0.90
C ALA A 20 19.96 -14.19 0.19
N VAL A 21 19.31 -13.74 1.27
CA VAL A 21 20.00 -13.35 2.50
C VAL A 21 19.74 -14.41 3.56
N ALA A 22 20.80 -15.20 3.75
CA ALA A 22 21.26 -15.82 4.98
C ALA A 22 20.25 -15.90 6.14
N ALA A 23 19.84 -17.15 6.40
CA ALA A 23 19.71 -17.64 7.76
C ALA A 23 20.87 -17.11 8.61
N TRP A 24 20.56 -16.53 9.76
CA TRP A 24 21.23 -16.56 11.07
C TRP A 24 20.26 -15.82 12.00
N PHE A 25 20.14 -16.28 13.25
CA PHE A 25 19.15 -15.91 14.28
C PHE A 25 17.87 -16.76 14.34
N VAL A 26 17.95 -17.91 15.02
CA VAL A 26 16.84 -18.33 15.89
C VAL A 26 17.43 -18.80 17.23
N GLN A 27 17.22 -17.98 18.26
CA GLN A 27 17.37 -18.36 19.67
C GLN A 27 16.19 -19.28 20.07
N PRO A 28 16.35 -20.21 21.03
CA PRO A 28 15.22 -20.97 21.56
C PRO A 28 14.34 -20.05 22.43
N VAL A 29 13.31 -19.45 21.82
CA VAL A 29 12.24 -18.76 22.54
C VAL A 29 11.40 -19.80 23.27
N HIS A 30 11.47 -19.77 24.60
CA HIS A 30 10.53 -20.47 25.47
C HIS A 30 9.19 -19.74 25.41
N GLY A 31 8.31 -20.18 24.50
CA GLY A 31 6.94 -19.69 24.39
C GLY A 31 6.08 -20.28 25.50
N GLY A 32 5.69 -19.47 26.48
CA GLY A 32 4.46 -19.72 27.24
C GLY A 32 3.24 -19.68 26.32
N PRO A 33 2.03 -20.01 26.81
CA PRO A 33 0.82 -19.93 25.99
C PRO A 33 0.70 -18.51 25.41
N ILE A 34 0.92 -18.38 24.10
CA ILE A 34 0.64 -17.15 23.38
C ILE A 34 -0.88 -17.04 23.40
N ASP A 35 -1.43 -16.12 24.18
CA ASP A 35 -2.79 -15.66 23.98
C ASP A 35 -2.79 -14.84 22.69
N PRO A 36 -3.31 -15.36 21.57
CA PRO A 36 -3.29 -14.67 20.30
C PRO A 36 -4.24 -13.46 20.29
N GLY A 37 -5.05 -13.27 21.34
CA GLY A 37 -6.02 -12.18 21.46
C GLY A 37 -5.56 -10.99 22.31
N ALA A 38 -4.42 -11.08 23.00
CA ALA A 38 -3.98 -10.03 23.92
C ALA A 38 -3.21 -8.91 23.19
N HIS A 39 -3.87 -8.20 22.25
CA HIS A 39 -3.36 -6.89 21.86
C HIS A 39 -3.49 -5.96 23.08
N PRO A 40 -2.39 -5.33 23.54
CA PRO A 40 -2.45 -4.43 24.70
C PRO A 40 -3.41 -3.24 24.47
N PHE A 41 -3.72 -2.93 23.21
CA PHE A 41 -4.53 -1.81 22.76
C PHE A 41 -5.58 -2.26 21.72
N PRO A 42 -6.65 -2.96 22.11
CA PRO A 42 -7.57 -3.61 21.18
C PRO A 42 -8.32 -2.62 20.28
N GLU A 43 -8.69 -1.44 20.79
CA GLU A 43 -9.38 -0.41 20.01
C GLU A 43 -8.49 0.18 18.91
N ALA A 44 -7.22 0.45 19.22
CA ALA A 44 -6.26 0.96 18.25
C ALA A 44 -5.97 -0.07 17.15
N ALA A 45 -5.84 -1.35 17.53
CA ALA A 45 -5.68 -2.43 16.56
C ALA A 45 -6.91 -2.57 15.65
N GLN A 46 -8.11 -2.46 16.21
CA GLN A 46 -9.37 -2.51 15.45
C GLN A 46 -9.48 -1.34 14.46
N ALA A 47 -9.16 -0.11 14.89
CA ALA A 47 -9.19 1.06 14.00
C ALA A 47 -8.21 0.93 12.82
N VAL A 48 -7.00 0.40 13.07
CA VAL A 48 -6.03 0.12 12.00
C VAL A 48 -6.56 -0.95 11.05
N HIS A 49 -7.18 -2.02 11.57
CA HIS A 49 -7.75 -3.09 10.76
C HIS A 49 -8.89 -2.60 9.85
N GLU A 50 -9.77 -1.73 10.36
CA GLU A 50 -10.82 -1.10 9.56
C GLU A 50 -10.25 -0.19 8.47
N ALA A 51 -9.20 0.58 8.78
CA ALA A 51 -8.50 1.41 7.80
C ALA A 51 -7.82 0.56 6.70
N GLU A 52 -7.21 -0.57 7.06
CA GLU A 52 -6.66 -1.53 6.08
C GLU A 52 -7.75 -2.05 5.14
N HIS A 53 -8.91 -2.43 5.69
CA HIS A 53 -10.05 -2.85 4.88
C HIS A 53 -10.58 -1.75 3.95
N ALA A 54 -10.59 -0.50 4.40
CA ALA A 54 -10.96 0.63 3.55
C ALA A 54 -10.00 0.79 2.36
N VAL A 55 -8.69 0.60 2.57
CA VAL A 55 -7.69 0.60 1.49
C VAL A 55 -7.98 -0.49 0.47
N ASP A 56 -8.24 -1.72 0.91
CA ASP A 56 -8.57 -2.83 0.03
C ASP A 56 -9.86 -2.55 -0.78
N GLN A 57 -10.89 -2.01 -0.13
CA GLN A 57 -12.14 -1.62 -0.80
C GLN A 57 -11.95 -0.51 -1.85
N ALA A 58 -11.08 0.46 -1.56
CA ALA A 58 -10.74 1.52 -2.50
C ALA A 58 -10.01 0.95 -3.74
N TRP A 59 -9.05 0.05 -3.54
CA TRP A 59 -8.37 -0.67 -4.63
C TRP A 59 -9.36 -1.46 -5.50
N GLU A 60 -10.28 -2.20 -4.89
CA GLU A 60 -11.29 -2.98 -5.61
C GLU A 60 -12.24 -2.10 -6.42
N THR A 61 -12.64 -0.95 -5.86
CA THR A 61 -13.51 0.02 -6.55
C THR A 61 -12.81 0.59 -7.78
N TYR A 62 -11.57 1.05 -7.62
CA TYR A 62 -10.73 1.53 -8.71
C TYR A 62 -10.53 0.45 -9.78
N HIS A 63 -10.16 -0.77 -9.36
CA HIS A 63 -9.86 -1.87 -10.28
C HIS A 63 -11.07 -2.22 -11.17
N LYS A 64 -12.27 -2.26 -10.60
CA LYS A 64 -13.51 -2.49 -11.37
C LYS A 64 -13.76 -1.39 -12.40
N ALA A 65 -13.58 -0.13 -12.02
CA ALA A 65 -13.76 1.00 -12.93
C ALA A 65 -12.70 1.02 -14.05
N ALA A 66 -11.44 0.68 -13.73
CA ALA A 66 -10.36 0.57 -14.70
C ALA A 66 -10.61 -0.57 -15.71
N LEU A 67 -11.02 -1.76 -15.24
CA LEU A 67 -11.38 -2.88 -16.12
C LEU A 67 -12.61 -2.57 -17.00
N GLY A 68 -13.57 -1.82 -16.46
CA GLY A 68 -14.73 -1.34 -17.20
C GLY A 68 -14.43 -0.22 -18.20
N GLY A 69 -13.23 0.37 -18.17
CA GLY A 69 -12.89 1.55 -18.97
C GLY A 69 -13.73 2.78 -18.62
N THR A 70 -14.26 2.86 -17.39
CA THR A 70 -15.19 3.91 -16.96
C THR A 70 -14.51 5.10 -16.29
N ILE A 71 -13.20 5.02 -16.03
CA ILE A 71 -12.42 6.14 -15.48
C ILE A 71 -12.43 7.32 -16.46
N ALA A 72 -12.73 8.51 -15.95
CA ALA A 72 -12.97 9.70 -16.78
C ALA A 72 -11.81 10.07 -17.72
N SER A 73 -10.57 9.94 -17.26
CA SER A 73 -9.38 10.26 -18.05
C SER A 73 -8.10 9.64 -17.47
N PRO A 74 -7.00 9.56 -18.25
CA PRO A 74 -5.70 9.14 -17.72
C PRO A 74 -5.15 10.03 -16.60
N ALA A 75 -5.48 11.33 -16.60
CA ALA A 75 -5.07 12.24 -15.53
C ALA A 75 -5.77 11.89 -14.21
N VAL A 76 -7.09 11.67 -14.27
CA VAL A 76 -7.88 11.20 -13.12
C VAL A 76 -7.40 9.84 -12.64
N GLN A 77 -7.04 8.94 -13.56
CA GLN A 77 -6.46 7.65 -13.21
C GLN A 77 -5.18 7.81 -12.38
N ALA A 78 -4.26 8.68 -12.82
CA ALA A 78 -3.01 8.93 -12.10
C ALA A 78 -3.23 9.52 -10.69
N GLU A 79 -4.21 10.42 -10.55
CA GLU A 79 -4.59 10.97 -9.24
C GLU A 79 -5.16 9.90 -8.30
N ILE A 80 -6.03 9.02 -8.81
CA ILE A 80 -6.56 7.88 -8.03
C ILE A 80 -5.43 6.95 -7.59
N GLU A 81 -4.52 6.59 -8.51
CA GLU A 81 -3.36 5.73 -8.22
C GLU A 81 -2.47 6.36 -7.15
N GLN A 82 -2.25 7.68 -7.20
CA GLN A 82 -1.50 8.39 -6.17
C GLN A 82 -2.16 8.26 -4.80
N HIS A 83 -3.46 8.55 -4.67
CA HIS A 83 -4.17 8.41 -3.40
C HIS A 83 -4.11 6.96 -2.86
N LEU A 84 -4.29 5.96 -3.72
CA LEU A 84 -4.21 4.55 -3.32
C LEU A 84 -2.81 4.15 -2.82
N HIS A 85 -1.76 4.66 -3.45
CA HIS A 85 -0.38 4.45 -3.01
C HIS A 85 -0.09 5.13 -1.68
N GLU A 86 -0.54 6.36 -1.50
CA GLU A 86 -0.38 7.12 -0.25
C GLU A 86 -1.09 6.42 0.92
N ALA A 87 -2.35 6.00 0.73
CA ALA A 87 -3.11 5.26 1.74
C ALA A 87 -2.37 3.97 2.16
N ARG A 88 -1.88 3.20 1.18
CA ARG A 88 -1.12 1.96 1.45
C ARG A 88 0.20 2.21 2.18
N ALA A 89 0.86 3.34 1.92
CA ALA A 89 2.10 3.71 2.61
C ALA A 89 1.89 4.12 4.08
N LEU A 90 0.69 4.57 4.44
CA LEU A 90 0.33 4.97 5.80
C LEU A 90 -0.02 3.77 6.70
N VAL A 91 -0.59 2.70 6.14
CA VAL A 91 -0.97 1.47 6.86
C VAL A 91 0.14 0.93 7.79
N PRO A 92 1.38 0.66 7.33
CA PRO A 92 2.42 0.12 8.22
C PRO A 92 2.77 1.09 9.36
N GLN A 93 2.66 2.40 9.13
CA GLN A 93 2.88 3.41 10.18
C GLN A 93 1.77 3.36 11.23
N ALA A 94 0.51 3.19 10.79
CA ALA A 94 -0.64 3.09 11.68
C ALA A 94 -0.56 1.82 12.55
N ARG A 95 -0.18 0.69 11.93
CA ARG A 95 0.08 -0.57 12.63
C ARG A 95 1.18 -0.42 13.68
N SER A 96 2.33 0.14 13.32
CA SER A 96 3.41 0.35 14.28
C SER A 96 3.03 1.33 15.40
N ALA A 97 2.18 2.33 15.13
CA ALA A 97 1.66 3.22 16.17
C ALA A 97 0.71 2.48 17.13
N ALA A 98 -0.15 1.59 16.62
CA ALA A 98 -1.04 0.77 17.43
C ALA A 98 -0.26 -0.24 18.29
N GLU A 99 0.78 -0.87 17.75
CA GLU A 99 1.69 -1.76 18.49
C GLU A 99 2.36 -1.06 19.67
N ARG A 100 2.67 0.24 19.54
CA ARG A 100 3.24 1.08 20.60
C ARG A 100 2.19 1.67 21.56
N GLY A 101 0.90 1.54 21.26
CA GLY A 101 -0.18 2.19 22.03
C GLY A 101 -0.28 3.70 21.83
N ASP A 102 0.30 4.25 20.76
CA ASP A 102 0.18 5.68 20.44
C ASP A 102 -1.16 5.97 19.76
N THR A 103 -2.23 6.02 20.56
CA THR A 103 -3.61 6.20 20.08
C THR A 103 -3.82 7.50 19.31
N ARG A 104 -3.09 8.58 19.66
CA ARG A 104 -3.16 9.86 18.94
C ARG A 104 -2.54 9.76 17.56
N GLN A 105 -1.40 9.07 17.43
CA GLN A 105 -0.79 8.82 16.13
C GLN A 105 -1.65 7.87 15.29
N VAL A 106 -2.22 6.83 15.89
CA VAL A 106 -3.18 5.95 15.21
C VAL A 106 -4.34 6.76 14.63
N GLN A 107 -5.00 7.59 15.44
CA GLN A 107 -6.12 8.40 14.95
C GLN A 107 -5.74 9.26 13.74
N ARG A 108 -4.63 10.00 13.82
CA ARG A 108 -4.18 10.85 12.71
C ARG A 108 -3.88 10.07 11.44
N LEU A 109 -3.28 8.89 11.58
CA LEU A 109 -2.94 8.05 10.43
C LEU A 109 -4.18 7.40 9.82
N VAL A 110 -5.13 6.96 10.65
CA VAL A 110 -6.43 6.45 10.21
C VAL A 110 -7.20 7.54 9.46
N ASP A 111 -7.28 8.76 10.01
CA ASP A 111 -7.94 9.90 9.35
C ASP A 111 -7.31 10.20 7.97
N ALA A 112 -5.98 10.18 7.88
CA ALA A 112 -5.28 10.37 6.62
C ALA A 112 -5.57 9.25 5.61
N ILE A 113 -5.54 7.98 6.05
CA ILE A 113 -5.91 6.83 5.22
C ILE A 113 -7.33 7.03 4.67
N THR A 114 -8.29 7.38 5.53
CA THR A 114 -9.69 7.64 5.13
C THR A 114 -9.79 8.72 4.07
N ILE A 115 -9.07 9.84 4.22
CA ILE A 115 -9.06 10.93 3.22
C ILE A 115 -8.59 10.41 1.85
N HIS A 116 -7.50 9.65 1.80
CA HIS A 116 -6.99 9.11 0.54
C HIS A 116 -7.93 8.04 -0.05
N THR A 117 -8.50 7.15 0.77
CA THR A 117 -9.44 6.13 0.27
C THR A 117 -10.72 6.74 -0.26
N ASP A 118 -11.26 7.77 0.41
CA ASP A 118 -12.45 8.47 -0.06
C ASP A 118 -12.19 9.20 -1.38
N ALA A 119 -11.05 9.88 -1.51
CA ALA A 119 -10.63 10.52 -2.76
C ALA A 119 -10.52 9.51 -3.90
N ALA A 120 -9.86 8.36 -3.68
CA ALA A 120 -9.74 7.30 -4.67
C ALA A 120 -11.10 6.72 -5.08
N ILE A 121 -12.01 6.50 -4.12
CA ILE A 121 -13.37 6.00 -4.39
C ILE A 121 -14.18 7.03 -5.17
N MET A 122 -14.12 8.31 -4.82
CA MET A 122 -14.81 9.38 -5.54
C MET A 122 -14.31 9.50 -6.98
N GLY A 123 -13.00 9.57 -7.20
CA GLY A 123 -12.41 9.63 -8.53
C GLY A 123 -12.77 8.41 -9.39
N SER A 124 -12.83 7.22 -8.78
CA SER A 124 -13.21 5.98 -9.47
C SER A 124 -14.68 5.96 -9.94
N ARG A 125 -15.54 6.81 -9.36
CA ARG A 125 -16.95 6.97 -9.74
C ARG A 125 -17.18 8.14 -10.70
N GLU A 126 -16.17 8.95 -10.97
CA GLU A 126 -16.28 10.03 -11.94
C GLU A 126 -16.25 9.45 -13.36
N HIS A 127 -17.35 9.64 -14.09
CA HIS A 127 -17.49 9.14 -15.45
C HIS A 127 -17.07 10.21 -16.46
N LYS A 128 -16.45 9.75 -17.56
CA LYS A 128 -16.16 10.60 -18.71
C LYS A 128 -17.45 11.25 -19.21
N ARG A 129 -17.50 12.58 -19.22
CA ARG A 129 -18.60 13.33 -19.85
C ARG A 129 -18.44 13.40 -21.36
#